data_AF-A0A1Y1LH16-F1
#
_entry.id   AF-A0A1Y1LH16-F1
#
_cell.length_a   1.000
_cell.length_b   1.000
_cell.length_c   1.000
_cell.angle_alpha   90.00
_cell.angle_beta   90.00
_cell.angle_gamma   90.00
#
_symmetry.space_group_name_H-M   'P 1'
#
loop_
_entity.id
_entity.type
_entity.pdbx_description
1 polymer ?
#
loop_
_entity_poly.entity_id
_entity_poly.type
_entity_poly.pdbx_seq_one_letter_code
_entity_poly.pdbx_strand_id
1 'polypeptide(L)'
;MATRDSNEFKYALRDIAAHAPKLSNPYDRVRCSEWARKLASLPDDNLEACKVKNEYAQFLRIQVRNNFLHGPFMSPPPETATLSPLAENLGNMMSQQVP
;
A
#
# COMPACT_ATOMS: atom_id res chain seq x y z
N MET A 1 -2.11 -0.90 -22.10
CA MET A 1 -1.44 -1.35 -20.85
C MET A 1 -1.97 -0.58 -19.64
N ALA A 2 -1.97 0.76 -19.64
CA ALA A 2 -2.50 1.60 -18.55
C ALA A 2 -3.91 1.24 -18.01
N THR A 3 -4.82 0.74 -18.85
CA THR A 3 -6.17 0.31 -18.45
C THR A 3 -6.19 -0.94 -17.58
N ARG A 4 -5.24 -1.87 -17.77
CA ARG A 4 -5.14 -3.09 -16.95
C ARG A 4 -4.63 -2.76 -15.56
N ASP A 5 -3.55 -1.98 -15.47
CA ASP A 5 -2.96 -1.53 -14.20
C ASP A 5 -3.96 -0.69 -13.38
N SER A 6 -4.73 0.17 -14.06
CA SER A 6 -5.79 0.96 -13.41
C SER A 6 -6.92 0.09 -12.85
N ASN A 7 -7.32 -0.96 -13.58
CA ASN A 7 -8.35 -1.89 -13.12
C ASN A 7 -7.86 -2.75 -11.97
N GLU A 8 -6.62 -3.21 -12.03
CA GLU A 8 -5.97 -3.95 -10.96
C GLU A 8 -5.95 -3.15 -9.65
N PHE A 9 -5.56 -1.88 -9.72
CA PHE A 9 -5.59 -0.98 -8.57
C PHE A 9 -6.99 -0.83 -7.98
N LYS A 10 -8.01 -0.61 -8.83
CA LYS A 10 -9.41 -0.47 -8.41
C LYS A 10 -9.92 -1.74 -7.72
N TYR A 11 -9.58 -2.92 -8.25
CA TYR A 11 -9.95 -4.19 -7.62
C TYR A 11 -9.27 -4.38 -6.28
N ALA A 12 -7.99 -3.99 -6.15
CA ALA A 12 -7.29 -4.01 -4.87
C ALA A 12 -7.94 -3.10 -3.84
N LEU A 13 -8.24 -1.84 -4.19
CA LEU A 13 -8.91 -0.90 -3.30
C LEU A 13 -10.29 -1.39 -2.85
N ARG A 14 -11.08 -1.97 -3.76
CA ARG A 14 -12.39 -2.54 -3.43
C ARG A 14 -12.27 -3.67 -2.41
N ASP A 15 -11.29 -4.55 -2.60
CA ASP A 15 -11.06 -5.68 -1.70
C ASP A 15 -10.52 -5.23 -0.33
N ILE A 16 -9.64 -4.23 -0.31
CA ILE A 16 -9.17 -3.55 0.91
C ILE A 16 -10.37 -2.96 1.66
N ALA A 17 -11.25 -2.21 0.99
CA ALA A 17 -12.41 -1.58 1.63
C ALA A 17 -13.37 -2.62 2.25
N ALA A 18 -13.52 -3.79 1.63
CA ALA A 18 -14.36 -4.87 2.15
C ALA A 18 -13.78 -5.58 3.39
N HIS A 19 -12.45 -5.54 3.57
CA HIS A 19 -11.75 -6.26 4.64
C HIS A 19 -11.22 -5.34 5.74
N ALA A 20 -10.94 -4.06 5.45
CA ALA A 20 -10.40 -3.10 6.41
C ALA A 20 -11.21 -2.97 7.71
N PRO A 21 -12.56 -2.97 7.70
CA PRO A 21 -13.35 -2.92 8.95
C PRO A 21 -13.15 -4.14 9.85
N LYS A 22 -12.71 -5.28 9.29
CA LYS A 22 -12.46 -6.52 10.01
C LYS A 22 -11.10 -6.54 10.71
N LEU A 23 -10.24 -5.55 10.46
CA LEU A 23 -8.94 -5.43 11.14
C LEU A 23 -9.15 -5.40 12.65
N SER A 24 -8.51 -6.28 13.40
CA SER A 24 -8.72 -6.42 14.86
C SER A 24 -8.29 -5.15 15.60
N ASN A 25 -7.20 -4.53 15.14
CA ASN A 25 -6.63 -3.33 15.74
C ASN A 25 -7.25 -2.05 15.15
N PRO A 26 -7.86 -1.17 15.95
CA PRO A 26 -8.45 0.08 15.46
C PRO A 26 -7.42 1.03 14.85
N TYR A 27 -6.17 1.04 15.34
CA TYR A 27 -5.10 1.87 14.76
C TYR A 27 -4.73 1.41 13.35
N ASP A 28 -4.76 0.10 13.10
CA ASP A 28 -4.47 -0.46 11.78
C ASP A 28 -5.60 -0.14 10.78
N ARG A 29 -6.85 -0.03 11.23
CA ARG A 29 -7.96 0.45 10.39
C ARG A 29 -7.72 1.87 9.88
N VAL A 30 -7.23 2.74 10.76
CA VAL A 30 -6.90 4.14 10.42
C VAL A 30 -5.74 4.14 9.42
N ARG A 31 -4.62 3.47 9.74
CA ARG A 31 -3.45 3.39 8.85
C ARG A 31 -3.77 2.81 7.48
N CYS A 32 -4.59 1.75 7.44
CA CYS A 32 -5.06 1.17 6.18
C CYS A 32 -5.80 2.21 5.33
N SER A 33 -6.63 3.03 5.95
CA SER A 33 -7.41 4.08 5.26
C SER A 33 -6.51 5.22 4.78
N GLU A 34 -5.50 5.60 5.57
CA GLU A 34 -4.49 6.59 5.19
C GLU A 34 -3.65 6.11 4.00
N TRP A 35 -3.17 4.86 4.03
CA TRP A 35 -2.44 4.26 2.93
C TRP A 35 -3.29 4.12 1.66
N ALA A 36 -4.55 3.68 1.78
CA ALA A 36 -5.46 3.61 0.64
C ALA A 36 -5.66 5.00 0.00
N ARG A 37 -5.80 6.06 0.81
CA ARG A 37 -5.89 7.45 0.35
C ARG A 37 -4.60 7.91 -0.32
N LYS A 38 -3.44 7.66 0.29
CA LYS A 38 -2.13 8.01 -0.29
C LYS A 38 -1.98 7.36 -1.66
N LEU A 39 -2.22 6.05 -1.77
CA LEU A 39 -2.10 5.33 -3.04
C LEU A 39 -3.06 5.89 -4.10
N ALA A 40 -4.30 6.22 -3.71
CA ALA A 40 -5.27 6.82 -4.63
C ALA A 40 -4.89 8.24 -5.08
N SER A 41 -4.09 8.98 -4.29
CA SER A 41 -3.59 10.31 -4.64
C SER A 41 -2.33 10.31 -5.51
N LEU A 42 -1.69 9.15 -5.72
CA LEU A 42 -0.50 9.08 -6.56
C LEU A 42 -0.88 9.33 -8.03
N PRO A 43 -0.02 10.03 -8.79
CA PRO A 43 -0.23 10.26 -10.21
C PRO A 43 -0.13 8.95 -11.00
N ASP A 44 -0.95 8.83 -12.04
CA ASP A 44 -0.99 7.68 -12.96
C ASP A 44 -0.35 8.05 -14.32
N ASP A 45 0.41 9.13 -14.33
CA ASP A 45 0.86 9.80 -15.56
C ASP A 45 1.99 9.04 -16.26
N ASN A 46 2.65 8.11 -15.55
CA ASN A 46 3.69 7.27 -16.11
C ASN A 46 3.59 5.82 -15.59
N LEU A 47 4.20 4.90 -16.36
CA LEU A 47 4.12 3.46 -16.12
C LEU A 47 4.75 3.05 -14.78
N GLU A 48 5.87 3.66 -14.41
CA GLU A 48 6.58 3.32 -13.17
C GLU A 48 5.77 3.74 -11.94
N ALA A 49 5.16 4.92 -11.95
CA ALA A 49 4.24 5.36 -10.90
C ALA A 49 3.04 4.41 -10.76
N CYS A 50 2.45 3.96 -11.88
CA CYS A 50 1.38 2.97 -11.87
C CYS A 50 1.81 1.64 -11.25
N LYS A 51 3.03 1.17 -11.56
CA LYS A 51 3.58 -0.07 -10.99
C LYS A 51 3.78 0.05 -9.49
N VAL A 52 4.47 1.09 -9.03
CA VAL A 52 4.71 1.32 -7.59
C VAL A 52 3.38 1.38 -6.83
N LYS A 53 2.41 2.13 -7.36
CA LYS A 53 1.07 2.20 -6.78
C LYS A 53 0.42 0.81 -6.65
N ASN A 54 0.49 0.01 -7.71
CA ASN A 54 -0.09 -1.33 -7.71
C ASN A 54 0.64 -2.30 -6.77
N GLU A 55 1.96 -2.29 -6.72
CA GLU A 55 2.73 -3.15 -5.81
C GLU A 55 2.33 -2.92 -4.35
N TYR A 56 2.30 -1.64 -3.93
CA TYR A 56 1.85 -1.29 -2.58
C TYR A 56 0.38 -1.66 -2.36
N ALA A 57 -0.51 -1.44 -3.34
CA ALA A 57 -1.93 -1.77 -3.20
C ALA A 57 -2.15 -3.29 -3.06
N GLN A 58 -1.46 -4.12 -3.86
CA GLN A 58 -1.56 -5.57 -3.74
C GLN A 58 -0.96 -6.06 -2.42
N PHE A 59 0.16 -5.49 -1.97
CA PHE A 59 0.74 -5.88 -0.69
C PHE A 59 -0.18 -5.52 0.48
N LEU A 60 -0.74 -4.31 0.49
CA LEU A 60 -1.73 -3.89 1.48
C LEU A 60 -2.96 -4.80 1.46
N ARG A 61 -3.48 -5.10 0.26
CA ARG A 61 -4.61 -6.02 0.08
C ARG A 61 -4.36 -7.39 0.70
N ILE A 62 -3.19 -7.99 0.47
CA ILE A 62 -2.83 -9.30 1.04
C ILE A 62 -2.83 -9.23 2.56
N GLN A 63 -2.24 -8.19 3.15
CA GLN A 63 -2.15 -8.06 4.60
C GLN A 63 -3.52 -7.82 5.25
N VAL A 64 -4.32 -6.91 4.69
CA VAL A 64 -5.67 -6.61 5.21
C VAL A 64 -6.58 -7.83 5.14
N ARG A 65 -6.49 -8.65 4.08
CA ARG A 65 -7.21 -9.94 4.01
C ARG A 65 -6.82 -10.93 5.10
N ASN A 66 -5.57 -10.87 5.56
CA ASN A 66 -5.05 -11.71 6.64
C ASN A 66 -5.14 -11.05 8.02
N ASN A 67 -5.85 -9.92 8.13
CA ASN A 67 -6.16 -9.26 9.41
C ASN A 67 -4.91 -8.76 10.18
N PHE A 68 -3.88 -8.30 9.48
CA PHE A 68 -2.72 -7.65 10.10
C PHE A 68 -2.16 -6.55 9.20
N LEU A 69 -1.34 -5.65 9.76
CA LEU A 69 -0.48 -4.72 9.03
C LEU A 69 0.96 -4.83 9.52
N HIS A 70 1.89 -4.88 8.58
CA HIS A 70 3.33 -5.06 8.78
C HIS A 70 4.14 -4.25 7.76
N GLY A 71 5.44 -4.11 8.06
CA GLY A 71 6.39 -3.40 7.21
C GLY A 71 6.01 -1.92 7.07
N PRO A 72 5.91 -1.39 5.84
CA PRO A 72 5.64 0.04 5.63
C PRO A 72 4.28 0.49 6.19
N PHE A 73 3.31 -0.42 6.30
CA PHE A 73 1.96 -0.10 6.76
C PHE A 73 1.82 0.03 8.27
N MET A 74 2.89 -0.27 9.03
CA MET A 74 2.91 -0.06 10.49
C MET A 74 3.03 1.42 10.85
N SER A 75 3.47 2.25 9.92
CA SER A 75 3.54 3.71 10.06
C SER A 75 2.57 4.37 9.07
N PRO A 76 2.10 5.59 9.37
CA PRO A 76 1.37 6.40 8.39
C PRO A 76 2.19 6.58 7.10
N PRO A 77 1.54 6.70 5.93
CA PRO A 77 2.25 6.98 4.69
C PRO A 77 2.97 8.34 4.77
N PRO A 78 4.12 8.51 4.10
CA PRO A 78 4.81 9.80 4.07
C PRO A 78 3.97 10.86 3.37
N GLU A 79 3.88 12.05 3.96
CA GLU A 79 3.02 13.14 3.45
C GLU A 79 3.54 13.69 2.11
N THR A 80 4.83 14.02 2.04
CA THR A 80 5.44 14.75 0.91
C THR A 80 6.38 13.92 0.06
N ALA A 81 6.88 12.78 0.57
CA ALA A 81 7.81 11.94 -0.19
C ALA A 81 7.07 11.14 -1.27
N THR A 82 7.70 11.04 -2.44
CA THR A 82 7.39 10.03 -3.45
C THR A 82 7.68 8.65 -2.89
N LEU A 83 6.78 7.69 -3.09
CA LEU A 83 7.04 6.31 -2.68
C LEU A 83 8.19 5.74 -3.51
N SER A 84 9.21 5.22 -2.84
CA SER A 84 10.20 4.34 -3.48
C SER A 84 9.53 3.04 -3.92
N PRO A 85 10.10 2.29 -4.88
CA PRO A 85 9.66 0.93 -5.19
C PRO A 85 9.53 0.08 -3.91
N LEU A 86 8.52 -0.80 -3.87
CA LEU A 86 8.22 -1.56 -2.66
C LEU A 86 9.40 -2.42 -2.22
N ALA A 87 10.07 -3.05 -3.19
CA ALA A 87 11.25 -3.89 -2.94
C ALA A 87 12.40 -3.09 -2.30
N GLU A 88 12.64 -1.85 -2.77
CA GLU A 88 13.66 -0.98 -2.20
C GLU A 88 13.31 -0.60 -0.76
N ASN A 89 12.06 -0.21 -0.53
CA ASN A 89 11.60 0.15 0.81
C ASN A 89 11.74 -1.01 1.80
N LEU A 90 11.31 -2.21 1.40
CA LEU A 90 11.45 -3.42 2.22
C LEU A 90 12.92 -3.76 2.46
N GLY A 91 13.77 -3.65 1.43
CA GLY A 91 15.22 -3.86 1.57
C GLY A 91 15.86 -2.89 2.56
N ASN A 92 15.50 -1.60 2.49
CA ASN A 92 15.95 -0.58 3.43
C ASN A 92 15.48 -0.84 4.87
N MET A 93 14.24 -1.31 5.04
CA MET A 93 13.73 -1.70 6.36
C MET A 93 14.48 -2.90 6.93
N MET A 94 14.84 -3.87 6.08
CA MET A 94 15.60 -5.06 6.49
C MET A 94 17.05 -4.72 6.81
N SER A 95 17.69 -3.83 6.05
CA SER A 95 19.10 -3.45 6.29
C SER A 95 19.28 -2.75 7.65
N GLN A 96 18.27 -2.01 8.12
CA GLN A 96 18.25 -1.39 9.45
C GLN A 96 18.16 -2.40 10.60
N GLN A 97 17.85 -3.67 10.32
CA GLN A 97 17.77 -4.74 11.32
C GLN A 97 19.05 -5.60 11.37
N VAL A 98 20.01 -5.35 10.47
CA VAL A 98 21.30 -6.04 10.46
C VAL A 98 22.28 -5.22 11.33
N PRO A 99 22.86 -5.83 12.39
CA PRO A 99 23.79 -5.15 13.30
C PRO A 99 25.13 -4.77 12.65
#